data_AF-A0A7X8F0Q2-F1
#
_entry.id   AF-A0A7X8F0Q2-F1
#
_cell.length_a   1.000
_cell.length_b   1.000
_cell.length_c   1.000
_cell.angle_alpha   90.00
_cell.angle_beta   90.00
_cell.angle_gamma   90.00
#
_symmetry.space_group_name_H-M   'P 1'
#
loop_
_entity.id
_entity.type
_entity.pdbx_description
1 polymer ?
#
loop_
_entity_poly.entity_id
_entity_poly.type
_entity_poly.pdbx_seq_one_letter_code
_entity_poly.pdbx_strand_id
1 'polypeptide(L)' 'EKPATVTVLHNGVLVQDHWEIQGSTFHKRRAAYEPHPEKMPLRLQDHGNLVRFRNIWIRPLED' A
#
# COMPACT_ATOMS: atom_id res chain seq x y z
N GLU A 1 4.49 3.42 19.01
CA GLU A 1 4.41 3.45 17.54
C GLU A 1 5.13 2.22 17.00
N LYS A 2 4.54 1.55 16.01
CA LYS A 2 5.15 0.42 15.30
C LYS A 2 5.06 0.71 13.80
N PRO A 3 6.03 0.27 12.98
CA PRO A 3 5.92 0.41 11.54
C PRO A 3 4.64 -0.25 11.02
N ALA A 4 4.03 0.35 9.99
CA ALA A 4 2.91 -0.27 9.30
C ALA A 4 3.35 -1.57 8.61
N THR A 5 2.44 -2.55 8.51
CA THR A 5 2.70 -3.80 7.80
C THR A 5 1.67 -4.04 6.70
N VAL A 6 2.05 -4.81 5.68
CA VAL A 6 1.15 -5.14 4.57
C VAL A 6 1.27 -6.61 4.17
N THR A 7 0.12 -7.25 3.93
CA THR A 7 0.02 -8.56 3.29
C THR A 7 -0.66 -8.39 1.95
N VAL A 8 -0.08 -8.94 0.88
CA VAL A 8 -0.63 -8.84 -0.48
C VAL A 8 -0.79 -10.22 -1.08
N LEU A 9 -2.02 -10.50 -1.55
CA LEU A 9 -2.30 -11.65 -2.40
C LEU A 9 -2.58 -11.16 -3.83
N HIS A 10 -1.85 -11.69 -4.80
CA HIS A 10 -2.08 -11.45 -6.22
C HIS A 10 -2.61 -12.73 -6.87
N ASN A 11 -3.84 -12.71 -7.38
CA ASN A 11 -4.53 -13.88 -7.93
C ASN A 11 -4.56 -15.08 -6.94
N GLY A 12 -4.71 -14.82 -5.64
CA GLY A 12 -4.72 -15.83 -4.58
C GLY A 12 -3.34 -16.31 -4.12
N VAL A 13 -2.24 -15.82 -4.71
CA VAL A 13 -0.87 -16.17 -4.32
C VAL A 13 -0.29 -15.11 -3.41
N LEU A 14 0.31 -15.53 -2.29
CA LEU A 14 1.00 -14.64 -1.34
C LEU A 14 2.27 -14.06 -1.99
N VAL A 15 2.35 -12.73 -2.10
CA VAL A 15 3.51 -12.03 -2.69
C VAL A 15 4.19 -11.05 -1.74
N GLN A 16 3.52 -10.67 -0.65
CA GLN A 16 4.08 -9.94 0.49
C GLN A 16 3.50 -10.55 1.76
N ASP A 17 4.37 -11.06 2.62
CA ASP A 17 3.99 -11.73 3.88
C ASP A 17 4.36 -10.84 5.07
N HIS A 18 3.34 -10.23 5.69
CA HIS A 18 3.48 -9.33 6.84
C HIS A 18 4.65 -8.33 6.69
N TRP A 19 4.78 -7.74 5.50
CA TRP A 19 5.95 -6.96 5.15
C TRP A 19 5.95 -5.60 5.85
N GLU A 20 7.07 -5.23 6.48
CA GLU A 20 7.24 -3.96 7.16
C GLU A 20 7.43 -2.80 6.16
N ILE A 21 6.59 -1.77 6.26
CA ILE A 21 6.69 -0.58 5.42
C ILE A 21 7.81 0.33 5.94
N GLN A 22 8.88 0.44 5.16
CA GLN A 22 10.08 1.22 5.49
C GLN A 22 9.92 2.74 5.27
N GLY A 23 8.76 3.19 4.80
CA GLY A 23 8.44 4.58 4.48
C GLY A 23 7.91 4.76 3.06
N SER A 24 7.92 6.00 2.58
CA SER A 24 7.44 6.35 1.24
C SER A 24 8.26 5.66 0.15
N THR A 25 7.58 5.17 -0.90
CA THR A 25 8.23 4.52 -2.05
C THR A 25 8.66 5.57 -3.08
N PHE A 26 9.86 5.40 -3.65
CA PHE A 26 10.44 6.34 -4.62
C PHE A 26 11.11 5.60 -5.79
N HIS A 27 11.06 6.20 -6.98
CA HIS A 27 11.87 5.73 -8.10
C HIS A 27 13.36 6.05 -7.84
N LYS A 28 14.23 5.03 -7.96
CA LYS A 28 15.70 5.15 -7.82
C LYS A 28 16.21 5.72 -6.50
N ARG A 29 15.39 5.70 -5.44
CA ARG A 29 15.78 6.15 -4.10
C ARG A 29 15.29 5.15 -3.05
N ARG A 30 16.04 5.02 -1.95
CA ARG A 30 15.61 4.20 -0.80
C ARG A 30 14.44 4.87 -0.10
N ALA A 31 13.60 4.04 0.51
CA ALA A 31 12.50 4.51 1.35
C ALA A 31 13.04 5.28 2.56
N ALA A 32 12.28 6.27 3.00
CA ALA A 32 12.49 7.01 4.24
C ALA A 32 11.13 7.21 4.90
N TYR A 33 11.08 6.99 6.21
CA TYR A 33 9.84 7.10 6.97
C TYR A 33 9.53 8.55 7.29
N GLU A 34 8.32 8.98 6.94
CA GLU A 34 7.77 10.29 7.28
C GLU A 34 6.44 10.06 8.00
N PRO A 35 6.27 10.56 9.23
CA PRO A 35 5.01 10.42 9.95
C PRO A 35 3.85 11.03 9.16
N HIS A 36 2.72 10.33 9.16
CA HIS A 36 1.48 10.76 8.53
C HIS A 36 0.30 10.43 9.44
N PRO A 37 -0.88 11.05 9.23
CA PRO A 37 -2.09 10.69 9.97
C PRO A 37 -2.38 9.19 9.86
N GLU A 38 -2.95 8.62 10.92
CA GLU A 38 -3.35 7.21 10.99
C GLU A 38 -4.27 6.80 9.83
N LYS A 39 -5.15 7.70 9.40
CA LYS A 39 -6.11 7.47 8.31
C LYS A 39 -5.90 8.45 7.17
N MET A 40 -5.74 7.91 5.97
CA MET A 40 -5.56 8.64 4.71
C MET A 40 -6.33 7.95 3.57
N PRO A 41 -6.61 8.64 2.44
CA PRO A 41 -7.31 8.04 1.31
C PRO A 41 -6.49 6.96 0.60
N LEU A 42 -7.16 5.98 -0.02
CA LEU A 42 -6.58 5.07 -1.00
C LEU A 42 -6.48 5.78 -2.36
N ARG A 43 -5.30 5.72 -3.00
CA ARG A 43 -5.05 6.33 -4.31
C ARG A 43 -4.71 5.28 -5.37
N LEU A 44 -5.34 5.38 -6.53
CA LEU A 44 -4.91 4.67 -7.75
C LEU A 44 -3.96 5.59 -8.52
N GLN A 45 -2.76 5.08 -8.85
CA GLN A 45 -1.76 5.87 -9.57
C GLN A 45 -2.10 5.96 -11.06
N ASP A 46 -2.07 7.16 -11.62
CA ASP A 46 -2.00 7.39 -13.06
C ASP A 46 -0.53 7.66 -13.45
N HIS A 47 -0.06 6.95 -14.47
CA HIS A 47 1.28 7.10 -15.03
C HIS A 47 1.22 7.32 -16.56
N GLY A 48 0.13 7.91 -17.06
CA GLY A 48 -0.07 8.22 -18.48
C GLY A 48 -0.43 7.01 -19.35
N ASN A 49 -0.73 5.86 -18.73
CA ASN A 49 -1.05 4.61 -19.43
C ASN A 49 -2.50 4.20 -19.18
N LEU A 50 -3.16 3.68 -20.22
CA LEU A 50 -4.56 3.25 -20.10
C LEU A 50 -4.67 1.97 -19.27
N VAL A 51 -5.32 2.08 -18.11
CA VAL A 51 -5.63 0.96 -17.21
C VAL A 51 -7.12 1.02 -16.84
N ARG A 52 -7.75 -0.16 -16.68
CA ARG A 52 -9.15 -0.27 -16.24
C ARG A 52 -9.21 -0.98 -14.89
N PHE A 53 -10.07 -0.48 -14.00
CA PHE A 53 -10.30 -1.05 -12.67
C PHE A 53 -11.75 -1.46 -12.51
N ARG A 54 -12.01 -2.47 -11.69
CA ARG A 54 -13.36 -2.89 -11.26
C ARG A 54 -13.27 -3.54 -9.87
N ASN A 55 -14.40 -3.65 -9.18
CA ASN A 55 -14.53 -4.38 -7.93
C ASN A 55 -13.58 -3.92 -6.80
N ILE A 56 -13.49 -2.60 -6.59
CA ILE A 56 -12.71 -2.02 -5.49
C ILE A 56 -13.64 -1.79 -4.30
N TRP A 57 -13.32 -2.41 -3.17
CA TRP A 57 -14.03 -2.26 -1.90
C TRP A 57 -13.02 -2.08 -0.78
N ILE A 58 -13.47 -1.47 0.32
CA ILE A 58 -12.67 -1.28 1.53
C ILE A 58 -13.49 -1.74 2.73
N ARG A 59 -12.86 -2.50 3.62
CA ARG A 59 -13.42 -2.93 4.90
C ARG A 59 -12.42 -2.56 6.00
N PRO A 60 -12.78 -1.72 6.98
CA PRO A 60 -11.94 -1.50 8.16
C PRO A 60 -11.65 -2.82 8.88
N LEU A 61 -10.49 -2.93 9.50
CA LEU A 61 -10.19 -3.99 10.46
C LEU A 61 -10.41 -3.45 11.86
N GLU A 62 -10.72 -4.35 12.80
CA GLU A 62 -10.76 -4.02 14.22
C GLU A 62 -9.33 -3.83 14.75
N ASP A 63 -9.20 -3.06 15.83
CA ASP A 63 -7.93 -2.80 16.51
C ASP A 63 -7.42 -4.02 17.31
#